data_AF-J3YTR4-F1
#
_entry.id   AF-J3YTR4-F1
#
_cell.length_a   1.000
_cell.length_b   1.000
_cell.length_c   1.000
_cell.angle_alpha   90.00
_cell.angle_beta   90.00
_cell.angle_gamma   90.00
#
_symmetry.space_group_name_H-M   'P 1'
#
loop_
_entity.id
_entity.type
_entity.pdbx_description
1 polymer ?
#
loop_
_entity_poly.entity_id
_entity_poly.type
_entity_poly.pdbx_seq_one_letter_code
_entity_poly.pdbx_strand_id
1 'polypeptide(L)' 'MRRSKITNPVFAGDTIYAESTILSKRESKSRPTQEIVTVLTRGINQDNKEVISFKRTVLVHKRDNNTIQDKTNY' A
#
# COMPACT_ATOMS: atom_id res chain seq x y z
N MET A 1 -1.90 -14.68 9.75
CA MET A 1 -2.57 -14.39 8.47
C MET A 1 -3.64 -13.33 8.71
N ARG A 2 -3.41 -12.04 8.39
CA ARG A 2 -4.42 -10.98 8.58
C ARG A 2 -5.26 -10.90 7.30
N ARG A 3 -6.51 -11.39 7.37
CA ARG A 3 -7.49 -11.39 6.27
C ARG A 3 -7.76 -9.96 5.79
N SER A 4 -7.89 -9.78 4.48
CA SER A 4 -8.58 -8.63 3.89
C SER A 4 -10.03 -8.61 4.40
N LYS A 5 -10.55 -7.43 4.73
CA LYS A 5 -11.95 -7.23 5.11
C LYS A 5 -12.67 -6.64 3.91
N ILE A 6 -13.77 -7.28 3.50
CA ILE A 6 -14.68 -6.78 2.47
C ILE A 6 -15.97 -6.45 3.22
N THR A 7 -16.23 -5.16 3.41
CA THR A 7 -17.22 -4.67 4.38
C THR A 7 -18.54 -4.27 3.73
N ASN A 8 -18.50 -3.80 2.48
CA ASN A 8 -19.68 -3.43 1.71
C ASN A 8 -19.53 -3.88 0.25
N PRO A 9 -20.62 -4.27 -0.42
CA PRO A 9 -20.59 -4.55 -1.86
C PRO A 9 -20.30 -3.26 -2.65
N VAL A 10 -19.84 -3.44 -3.88
CA VAL A 10 -19.70 -2.39 -4.88
C VAL A 10 -20.52 -2.75 -6.10
N PHE A 11 -21.02 -1.74 -6.80
CA PHE A 11 -21.82 -1.90 -8.01
C PHE A 11 -21.25 -1.06 -9.15
N ALA A 12 -21.65 -1.38 -10.39
CA ALA A 12 -21.28 -0.57 -11.54
C ALA A 12 -21.79 0.87 -11.34
N GLY A 13 -20.91 1.85 -11.56
CA GLY A 13 -21.19 3.26 -11.32
C GLY A 13 -20.68 3.80 -9.98
N ASP A 14 -20.27 2.94 -9.04
CA ASP A 14 -19.62 3.41 -7.81
C ASP A 14 -18.28 4.09 -8.12
N THR A 15 -18.01 5.19 -7.41
CA THR A 15 -16.70 5.85 -7.45
C THR A 15 -15.92 5.49 -6.21
N ILE A 16 -14.76 4.85 -6.37
CA ILE A 16 -13.94 4.36 -5.26
C ILE A 16 -12.67 5.19 -5.11
N TYR A 17 -12.47 5.76 -3.93
CA TYR A 17 -11.20 6.35 -3.51
C TYR A 17 -10.40 5.34 -2.69
N ALA A 18 -9.08 5.40 -2.81
CA ALA A 18 -8.17 4.58 -2.01
C ALA A 18 -7.23 5.46 -1.20
N GLU A 19 -7.15 5.19 0.10
CA GLU A 19 -6.16 5.80 0.98
C GLU A 19 -5.21 4.74 1.54
N SER A 20 -3.97 5.14 1.82
CA SER A 20 -2.95 4.24 2.34
C SER A 20 -2.25 4.88 3.55
N THR A 21 -2.13 4.10 4.63
CA THR A 21 -1.41 4.48 5.84
C THR A 21 -0.24 3.55 6.05
N ILE A 22 0.96 4.11 6.22
CA ILE A 22 2.14 3.33 6.59
C ILE A 22 2.01 2.93 8.06
N LEU A 23 2.01 1.63 8.32
CA LEU A 23 1.90 1.09 9.68
C LEU A 23 3.25 0.82 10.32
N SER A 24 4.22 0.39 9.52
CA SER A 24 5.58 0.11 10.00
C SER A 24 6.56 0.01 8.84
N LYS A 25 7.84 0.22 9.17
CA LYS A 25 8.97 0.08 8.28
C LYS A 25 10.08 -0.67 9.01
N ARG A 26 10.76 -1.58 8.31
CA ARG A 26 11.97 -2.25 8.80
C ARG A 26 12.92 -2.55 7.65
N GLU A 27 14.19 -2.75 7.95
CA GLU A 27 15.16 -3.16 6.93
C GLU A 27 14.94 -4.60 6.46
N SER A 28 15.22 -4.85 5.18
CA SER A 28 15.25 -6.21 4.64
C SER A 28 16.60 -6.86 4.90
N LYS A 29 16.61 -7.99 5.61
CA LYS A 29 17.84 -8.77 5.86
C LYS A 29 18.44 -9.35 4.57
N SER A 30 17.60 -9.79 3.63
CA SER A 30 18.05 -10.42 2.39
C SER A 30 18.25 -9.44 1.23
N ARG A 31 17.74 -8.20 1.35
CA ARG A 31 17.88 -7.15 0.35
C ARG A 31 18.33 -5.83 1.02
N PRO A 32 19.62 -5.70 1.38
CA PRO A 32 20.11 -4.60 2.23
C PRO A 32 19.84 -3.17 1.70
N THR A 33 19.67 -3.03 0.38
CA THR A 33 19.33 -1.77 -0.30
C THR A 33 17.84 -1.42 -0.25
N GLN A 34 16.99 -2.28 0.33
CA GLN A 34 15.54 -2.11 0.39
C GLN A 34 15.01 -2.20 1.83
N GLU A 35 13.87 -1.55 2.05
CA GLU A 35 13.09 -1.61 3.28
C GLU A 35 11.76 -2.33 3.04
N ILE A 36 11.31 -3.06 4.05
CA ILE A 36 10.02 -3.73 4.09
C ILE A 36 9.03 -2.77 4.76
N VAL A 37 8.03 -2.33 4.01
CA VAL A 37 7.00 -1.37 4.46
C VAL A 37 5.67 -2.09 4.56
N THR A 38 5.02 -2.02 5.73
CA THR A 38 3.66 -2.50 5.92
C THR A 38 2.68 -1.36 5.71
N VAL A 39 1.75 -1.52 4.79
CA VAL A 39 0.76 -0.52 4.39
C VAL A 39 -0.64 -1.05 4.70
N LEU A 40 -1.45 -0.26 5.40
CA LEU A 40 -2.90 -0.43 5.42
C LEU A 40 -3.48 0.35 4.25
N THR A 41 -4.30 -0.28 3.43
CA THR A 41 -5.07 0.41 2.39
C THR A 41 -6.54 0.22 2.65
N ARG A 42 -7.31 1.30 2.48
CA ARG A 42 -8.77 1.34 2.58
C ARG A 42 -9.34 1.83 1.25
N GLY A 43 -10.38 1.15 0.78
CA GLY A 43 -11.22 1.62 -0.34
C GLY A 43 -12.53 2.19 0.22
N ILE A 44 -12.91 3.38 -0.22
CA ILE A 44 -14.07 4.14 0.24
C ILE A 44 -14.90 4.55 -0.97
N ASN A 45 -16.21 4.31 -0.95
CA ASN A 45 -17.11 4.71 -2.04
C ASN A 45 -17.62 6.16 -1.90
N GLN A 46 -18.44 6.61 -2.85
CA GLN A 46 -19.05 7.95 -2.88
C GLN A 46 -19.95 8.28 -1.66
N ASP A 47 -20.45 7.28 -0.96
CA ASP A 47 -21.28 7.43 0.24
C ASP A 47 -20.44 7.42 1.53
N ASN A 48 -19.11 7.59 1.41
CA ASN A 48 -18.15 7.45 2.52
C ASN A 48 -18.18 6.08 3.22
N LYS A 49 -18.62 5.01 2.53
CA LYS A 49 -18.59 3.65 3.08
C LYS A 49 -17.27 2.97 2.71
N GLU A 50 -16.59 2.42 3.71
CA GLU A 50 -15.46 1.52 3.46
C GLU A 50 -15.97 0.24 2.79
N VAL A 51 -15.44 -0.09 1.61
CA VAL A 51 -15.81 -1.29 0.86
C VAL A 51 -14.78 -2.42 1.04
N ILE A 52 -13.52 -2.05 1.25
CA ILE A 52 -12.43 -3.00 1.48
C ILE A 52 -11.34 -2.39 2.36
N SER A 53 -10.73 -3.20 3.22
CA SER A 53 -9.43 -2.88 3.82
C SER A 53 -8.50 -4.08 3.89
N PHE A 54 -7.22 -3.85 3.63
CA PHE A 54 -6.21 -4.89 3.67
C PHE A 54 -4.84 -4.35 4.04
N LYS A 55 -4.01 -5.24 4.60
CA LYS A 55 -2.61 -4.93 4.87
C LYS A 55 -1.75 -5.59 3.81
N ARG A 56 -0.95 -4.81 3.11
CA ARG A 56 0.08 -5.31 2.19
C ARG A 56 1.46 -4.98 2.70
N THR A 57 2.42 -5.80 2.30
CA THR A 57 3.84 -5.55 2.53
C THR A 57 4.48 -5.27 1.18
N VAL A 58 5.22 -4.17 1.08
CA VAL A 58 5.96 -3.79 -0.13
C VAL A 58 7.44 -3.60 0.18
N LEU A 59 8.28 -3.83 -0.82
CA LEU A 59 9.70 -3.49 -0.76
C LEU A 59 9.92 -2.13 -1.41
N VAL A 60 10.63 -1.25 -0.72
CA VAL A 60 10.93 0.11 -1.19
C VAL A 60 12.45 0.31 -1.16
N HIS A 61 13.03 0.86 -2.22
CA HIS A 61 14.46 1.17 -2.24
C HIS A 61 14.80 2.26 -1.23
N LYS A 62 15.90 2.07 -0.49
CA LYS A 62 16.51 3.15 0.30
C LYS A 62 16.98 4.24 -0.65
N ARG A 63 16.84 5.50 -0.25
CA ARG A 63 17.23 6.67 -1.05
C ARG A 63 18.69 6.57 -1.53
N ASP A 64 19.61 6.22 -0.63
CA ASP A 64 21.04 6.23 -0.91
C ASP A 64 21.50 5.10 -1.84
N ASN A 65 20.62 4.17 -2.22
CA ASN A 65 20.92 3.02 -3.08
C ASN A 65 19.86 2.83 -4.19
N ASN A 66 19.19 3.91 -4.60
CA ASN A 66 18.08 3.84 -5.56
C ASN A 66 18.55 4.02 -7.01
N THR A 67 19.13 2.96 -7.59
CA THR A 67 19.60 2.95 -9.00
C THR A 67 18.49 3.12 -10.04
N ILE A 68 17.21 3.04 -9.65
CA ILE A 68 16.04 3.24 -10.52
C ILE A 68 15.72 4.73 -10.67
N GLN A 69 15.79 5.51 -9.58
CA GLN A 69 15.50 6.95 -9.60
C GLN A 69 16.54 7.72 -10.42
N ASP A 70 17.80 7.29 -10.38
CA ASP A 70 18.87 7.78 -11.26
C ASP A 70 18.57 7.57 -12.76
N LYS A 71 17.68 6.62 -13.11
CA LYS A 71 17.32 6.28 -14.49
C LYS A 71 15.96 6.82 -14.95
N THR A 72 15.04 7.11 -14.03
CA THR A 72 13.67 7.51 -14.37
C THR A 72 13.40 9.01 -14.25
N ASN A 73 14.32 9.79 -13.68
CA ASN A 73 14.22 11.26 -13.54
C ASN A 73 12.88 11.76 -12.94
N TYR A 74 12.34 10.98 -11.99
CA TYR A 74 11.26 11.31 -11.06
C TYR A 74 11.68 10.84 -9.69
#